data_AF-A0A952RV55-F1
#
_entry.id   AF-A0A952RV55-F1
#
_cell.length_a   1.000
_cell.length_b   1.000
_cell.length_c   1.000
_cell.angle_alpha   90.00
_cell.angle_beta   90.00
_cell.angle_gamma   90.00
#
_symmetry.space_group_name_H-M   'P 1'
#
loop_
_entity.id
_entity.type
_entity.pdbx_description
1 polymer ?
#
loop_
_entity_poly.entity_id
_entity_poly.type
_entity_poly.pdbx_seq_one_letter_code
_entity_poly.pdbx_strand_id
1 'polypeptide(L)'
;MARVTVSLCPNCGAPVNVPPGTLHAICVYCNRSLSVTRTQPGVPASLTPEGFSVADIETVKALLLDGKREEAITHYMRIGAMPRGEAEAAIDALVLSSHYELTKHLPLTARGMFLSFLTLLFCVGLVVLFVFLVPYASIFKVIIVFPIVVLVLRAFGFFRQATSTWTAAFGASGKGRIVRCGVVRKLEEDAHIAVVHFEVTPDDGSETFQDAETVFVGDETLEKLKTGNVIGVRFNRARQHVYMRTPVTVLASGT
;
A
#
# COMPACT_ATOMS: atom_id res chain seq x y z
N MET A 1 20.11 5.28 5.50
CA MET A 1 18.67 4.94 5.58
C MET A 1 18.39 4.52 7.02
N ALA A 2 17.58 5.28 7.76
CA ALA A 2 17.22 4.91 9.13
C ALA A 2 16.41 3.60 9.08
N ARG A 3 16.77 2.60 9.90
CA ARG A 3 15.96 1.39 10.07
C ARG A 3 14.57 1.83 10.53
N VAL A 4 13.55 1.56 9.71
CA VAL A 4 12.17 1.70 10.11
C VAL A 4 11.91 0.61 11.15
N THR A 5 11.84 0.97 12.43
CA THR A 5 11.45 0.03 13.47
C THR A 5 9.93 -0.17 13.41
N VAL A 6 9.54 -1.39 13.08
CA VAL A 6 8.13 -1.80 13.05
C VAL A 6 7.69 -2.06 14.49
N SER A 7 6.60 -1.43 14.91
CA SER A 7 5.99 -1.62 16.23
C SER A 7 4.73 -2.46 16.08
N LEU A 8 4.41 -3.33 17.04
CA LEU A 8 3.23 -4.19 16.96
C LEU A 8 2.04 -3.55 17.66
N CYS A 9 0.89 -3.52 16.99
CA CYS A 9 -0.34 -3.03 17.60
C CYS A 9 -0.72 -3.91 18.81
N PRO A 10 -0.91 -3.34 20.01
CA PRO A 10 -1.25 -4.12 21.21
C PRO A 10 -2.62 -4.80 21.12
N ASN A 11 -3.54 -4.26 20.31
CA ASN A 11 -4.90 -4.80 20.18
C ASN A 11 -5.00 -5.98 19.19
N CYS A 12 -4.29 -5.91 18.07
CA CYS A 12 -4.41 -6.92 16.99
C CYS A 12 -3.10 -7.62 16.63
N GLY A 13 -1.96 -7.18 17.16
CA GLY A 13 -0.64 -7.72 16.83
C GLY A 13 -0.14 -7.39 15.42
N ALA A 14 -0.86 -6.55 14.67
CA ALA A 14 -0.43 -6.17 13.32
C ALA A 14 0.74 -5.17 13.35
N PRO A 15 1.64 -5.21 12.36
CA PRO A 15 2.72 -4.23 12.26
C PRO A 15 2.15 -2.83 11.99
N VAL A 16 2.66 -1.86 12.73
CA VAL A 16 2.36 -0.44 12.61
C VAL A 16 3.68 0.29 12.35
N ASN A 17 3.74 0.99 11.22
CA ASN A 17 4.87 1.85 10.90
C ASN A 17 4.69 3.19 11.62
N VAL A 18 5.68 3.57 12.42
CA VAL A 18 5.64 4.77 13.26
C VAL A 18 6.81 5.67 12.89
N PRO A 19 6.56 6.74 12.10
CA PRO A 19 7.60 7.70 11.75
C PRO A 19 8.22 8.36 13.00
N PRO A 20 9.50 8.75 12.97
CA PRO A 20 10.12 9.47 14.08
C PRO A 20 9.40 10.79 14.38
N GLY A 21 9.20 11.08 15.68
CA GLY A 21 8.53 12.29 16.15
C GLY A 21 7.01 12.23 16.16
N THR A 22 6.38 11.12 15.77
CA THR A 22 4.94 10.95 15.86
C THR A 22 4.52 10.53 17.27
N LEU A 23 3.50 11.20 17.82
CA LEU A 23 2.90 10.90 19.13
C LEU A 23 1.65 10.03 19.02
N HIS A 24 1.04 9.97 17.83
CA HIS A 24 -0.16 9.20 17.56
C HIS A 24 0.00 8.42 16.25
N ALA A 25 -0.60 7.24 16.19
CA ALA A 25 -0.64 6.40 15.01
C ALA A 25 -1.99 5.68 14.92
N ILE A 26 -2.46 5.41 13.71
CA ILE A 26 -3.71 4.69 13.48
C ILE A 26 -3.39 3.31 12.92
N CYS A 27 -3.91 2.25 13.55
CA CYS A 27 -3.76 0.91 13.02
C CYS A 27 -4.69 0.70 11.82
N VAL A 28 -4.11 0.35 10.67
CA VAL A 28 -4.88 0.08 9.44
C VAL A 28 -5.78 -1.15 9.59
N TYR A 29 -5.38 -2.13 10.40
CA TYR A 29 -6.02 -3.45 10.48
C TYR A 29 -7.22 -3.52 11.44
N CYS A 30 -7.12 -2.89 12.62
CA CYS A 30 -8.16 -2.99 13.65
C CYS A 30 -8.90 -1.68 13.92
N ASN A 31 -8.68 -0.66 13.08
CA ASN A 31 -9.36 0.64 13.17
C ASN A 31 -9.23 1.29 14.55
N ARG A 32 -8.10 1.08 15.24
CA ARG A 32 -7.81 1.74 16.52
C ARG A 32 -6.76 2.82 16.37
N SER A 33 -6.98 3.93 17.08
CA SER A 33 -5.95 4.91 17.35
C SER A 33 -5.04 4.43 18.48
N LEU A 34 -3.77 4.78 18.38
CA LEU A 34 -2.70 4.37 19.28
C LEU A 34 -1.88 5.62 19.64
N SER A 35 -1.62 5.80 20.94
CA SER A 35 -0.60 6.71 21.41
C SER A 35 0.77 6.03 21.31
N VAL A 36 1.77 6.82 20.93
CA VAL A 36 3.13 6.38 20.62
C VAL A 36 4.06 6.94 21.68
N THR A 37 4.72 6.05 22.41
CA THR A 37 5.80 6.43 23.33
C THR A 37 7.11 5.83 22.85
N ARG A 38 8.08 6.68 22.49
CA ARG A 38 9.41 6.23 22.07
C ARG A 38 10.44 6.59 23.13
N THR A 39 11.04 5.57 23.74
CA THR A 39 12.09 5.73 24.76
C THR A 39 13.45 6.04 24.15
N GLN A 40 13.79 5.44 23.00
CA GLN A 40 15.06 5.66 22.32
C GLN A 40 14.95 5.59 20.78
N PRO A 41 15.79 6.32 20.03
CA PRO A 41 15.90 6.18 18.58
C PRO A 41 16.39 4.76 18.19
N GLY A 42 15.74 4.14 17.19
CA GLY A 42 16.14 2.81 16.71
C GLY A 42 15.57 1.62 17.51
N VAL A 43 14.76 1.88 18.54
CA VAL A 43 13.95 0.87 19.25
C VAL A 43 12.49 0.96 18.77
N PRO A 44 11.75 -0.16 18.66
CA PRO A 44 10.31 -0.11 18.43
C PRO A 44 9.59 0.77 19.45
N ALA A 45 8.64 1.58 18.99
CA ALA A 45 7.86 2.42 19.87
C ALA A 45 6.89 1.56 20.70
N SER A 46 6.65 1.95 21.94
CA SER A 46 5.56 1.39 22.73
C SER A 46 4.26 2.02 22.27
N LEU A 47 3.26 1.19 22.03
CA LEU A 47 1.96 1.58 21.51
C LEU A 47 0.90 1.28 22.56
N THR A 48 0.04 2.27 22.83
CA THR A 48 -1.06 2.16 23.79
C THR A 48 -2.38 2.50 23.12
N PRO A 49 -3.44 1.67 23.23
CA PRO A 49 -4.71 1.98 22.60
C PRO A 49 -5.33 3.24 23.18
N GLU A 50 -5.82 4.11 22.30
CA GLU A 50 -6.65 5.24 22.70
C GLU A 50 -8.12 4.83 22.73
N GLY A 51 -8.93 5.58 23.48
CA GLY A 51 -10.36 5.32 23.67
C GLY A 51 -11.26 5.72 22.51
N PHE A 52 -10.72 5.95 21.31
CA PHE A 52 -11.52 6.39 20.16
C PHE A 52 -12.40 5.25 19.65
N SER A 53 -13.60 5.58 19.18
CA SER A 53 -14.48 4.57 18.61
C SER A 53 -13.95 4.08 17.26
N VAL A 54 -14.20 2.81 16.96
CA VAL A 54 -13.83 2.20 15.68
C VAL A 54 -14.50 2.93 14.50
N ALA A 55 -15.76 3.34 14.68
CA ALA A 55 -16.54 4.04 13.67
C ALA A 55 -15.96 5.42 13.30
N ASP A 56 -15.41 6.15 14.27
CA ASP A 56 -14.76 7.43 14.02
C ASP A 56 -13.49 7.24 13.18
N ILE A 57 -12.69 6.21 13.48
CA ILE A 57 -11.48 5.90 12.71
C ILE A 57 -11.81 5.40 11.30
N GLU A 58 -12.88 4.64 11.13
CA GLU A 58 -13.40 4.28 9.81
C GLU A 58 -13.82 5.51 9.01
N THR A 59 -14.46 6.48 9.65
CA THR A 59 -14.82 7.76 9.03
C THR A 59 -13.58 8.53 8.58
N VAL A 60 -12.54 8.60 9.41
CA VAL A 60 -11.26 9.22 9.05
C VAL A 60 -10.66 8.53 7.82
N LYS A 61 -10.64 7.19 7.78
CA LYS A 61 -10.12 6.43 6.62
C LYS A 61 -10.94 6.69 5.36
N ALA A 62 -12.26 6.70 5.45
CA ALA A 62 -13.14 6.99 4.32
C ALA A 62 -12.84 8.37 3.74
N LEU A 63 -12.74 9.40 4.58
CA LEU A 63 -12.39 10.76 4.17
C LEU A 63 -11.03 10.83 3.46
N LEU A 64 -10.02 10.09 3.94
CA LEU A 64 -8.71 10.03 3.29
C LEU A 64 -8.77 9.35 1.91
N LEU A 65 -9.54 8.28 1.78
CA LEU A 65 -9.71 7.57 0.51
C LEU A 65 -10.47 8.40 -0.52
N ASP A 66 -11.36 9.28 -0.07
CA ASP A 66 -12.10 10.21 -0.93
C ASP A 66 -11.29 11.49 -1.24
N GLY A 67 -10.02 11.56 -0.85
CA GLY A 67 -9.14 12.70 -1.09
C GLY A 67 -9.40 13.91 -0.18
N LYS A 68 -10.29 13.78 0.81
CA LYS A 68 -10.72 14.83 1.74
C LYS A 68 -9.82 14.90 2.97
N ARG A 69 -8.51 15.12 2.74
CA ARG A 69 -7.49 15.12 3.81
C ARG A 69 -7.79 16.12 4.93
N GLU A 70 -8.20 17.34 4.59
CA GLU A 70 -8.48 18.39 5.59
C GLU A 70 -9.71 18.06 6.46
N GLU A 71 -10.74 17.42 5.87
CA GLU A 71 -11.90 16.94 6.64
C GLU A 71 -11.49 15.81 7.59
N ALA A 72 -10.62 14.89 7.13
CA ALA A 72 -10.10 13.80 7.95
C ALA A 72 -9.30 14.31 9.16
N ILE A 73 -8.42 15.29 8.95
CA ILE A 73 -7.66 15.95 10.03
C ILE A 73 -8.61 16.63 11.00
N THR A 74 -9.57 17.39 10.51
CA THR A 74 -10.55 18.10 11.34
C THR A 74 -11.38 17.13 12.19
N HIS A 75 -11.79 16.00 11.59
CA HIS A 75 -12.52 14.96 12.29
C HIS A 75 -11.65 14.31 13.37
N TYR A 76 -10.40 13.96 13.06
CA TYR A 76 -9.46 13.33 13.99
C TYR A 76 -9.09 14.27 15.17
N MET A 77 -8.90 15.56 14.91
CA MET A 77 -8.72 16.58 15.94
C MET A 77 -9.91 16.65 16.90
N ARG A 78 -11.13 16.58 16.35
CA ARG A 78 -12.36 16.69 17.13
C ARG A 78 -12.54 15.51 18.08
N ILE A 79 -12.32 14.29 17.60
CA ILE A 79 -12.51 13.08 18.41
C ILE A 79 -11.42 12.93 19.47
N GLY A 80 -10.19 13.39 19.19
CA GLY A 80 -9.05 13.27 20.11
C GLY A 80 -8.75 14.51 20.94
N ALA A 81 -9.47 15.62 20.72
CA ALA A 81 -9.19 16.93 21.33
C ALA A 81 -7.71 17.34 21.23
N MET A 82 -7.07 17.03 20.10
CA MET A 82 -5.62 17.20 19.90
C MET A 82 -5.30 18.39 18.99
N PRO A 83 -4.09 18.99 19.12
CA PRO A 83 -3.67 20.06 18.24
C PRO A 83 -3.49 19.57 16.80
N ARG A 84 -3.66 20.50 15.85
CA ARG A 84 -3.62 20.21 14.41
C ARG A 84 -2.35 19.50 13.97
N GLY A 85 -1.18 19.92 14.48
CA GLY A 85 0.10 19.32 14.09
C GLY A 85 0.23 17.84 14.45
N GLU A 86 -0.34 17.44 15.59
CA GLU A 86 -0.36 16.02 16.02
C GLU A 86 -1.33 15.20 15.17
N ALA A 87 -2.51 15.75 14.87
CA ALA A 87 -3.47 15.12 13.98
C ALA A 87 -2.92 14.96 12.56
N GLU A 88 -2.28 15.99 12.01
CA GLU A 88 -1.62 15.94 10.70
C GLU A 88 -0.55 14.87 10.65
N ALA A 89 0.31 14.80 11.67
CA ALA A 89 1.36 13.79 11.73
C ALA A 89 0.80 12.35 11.81
N ALA A 90 -0.29 12.14 12.56
CA ALA A 90 -0.96 10.85 12.65
C ALA A 90 -1.62 10.44 11.32
N ILE A 91 -2.29 11.39 10.67
CA ILE A 91 -2.92 11.21 9.37
C ILE A 91 -1.87 10.96 8.28
N ASP A 92 -0.76 11.69 8.29
CA ASP A 92 0.32 11.49 7.31
C ASP A 92 1.02 10.15 7.54
N ALA A 93 1.18 9.69 8.78
CA ALA A 93 1.66 8.35 9.06
C ALA A 93 0.68 7.28 8.54
N LEU A 94 -0.63 7.51 8.68
CA LEU A 94 -1.66 6.64 8.13
C LEU A 94 -1.65 6.66 6.59
N VAL A 95 -1.55 7.83 5.95
CA VAL A 95 -1.51 7.98 4.48
C VAL A 95 -0.24 7.40 3.90
N LEU A 96 0.92 7.61 4.53
CA LEU A 96 2.20 7.08 4.06
C LEU A 96 2.23 5.55 4.16
N SER A 97 1.67 4.98 5.24
CA SER A 97 1.53 3.52 5.38
C SER A 97 0.42 2.94 4.52
N SER A 98 -0.64 3.69 4.25
CA SER A 98 -1.79 3.24 3.48
C SER A 98 -1.56 3.47 1.98
N HIS A 99 -1.49 4.72 1.52
CA HIS A 99 -1.52 5.09 0.10
C HIS A 99 -0.28 4.64 -0.67
N TYR A 100 0.91 4.70 -0.05
CA TYR A 100 2.16 4.28 -0.66
C TYR A 100 2.37 2.76 -0.67
N GLU A 101 1.60 1.98 0.09
CA GLU A 101 1.54 0.52 -0.04
C GLU A 101 0.38 0.10 -0.96
N LEU A 102 -0.80 0.73 -0.79
CA LEU A 102 -2.04 0.50 -1.54
C LEU A 102 -1.86 0.63 -3.06
N THR A 103 -1.25 1.73 -3.52
CA THR A 103 -1.16 2.03 -4.97
C THR A 103 0.13 1.55 -5.60
N LYS A 104 1.14 1.25 -4.77
CA LYS A 104 2.50 1.01 -5.22
C LYS A 104 2.64 -0.39 -5.84
N HIS A 105 1.79 -1.34 -5.48
CA HIS A 105 2.03 -2.76 -5.81
C HIS A 105 0.92 -3.47 -6.58
N LEU A 106 -0.08 -2.75 -7.11
CA LEU A 106 -1.16 -3.42 -7.84
C LEU A 106 -0.67 -3.97 -9.18
N PRO A 107 -0.67 -5.30 -9.40
CA PRO A 107 -0.40 -5.86 -10.70
C PRO A 107 -1.48 -5.36 -11.68
N LEU A 108 -1.04 -4.89 -12.85
CA LEU A 108 -1.98 -4.48 -13.88
C LEU A 108 -2.56 -5.72 -14.56
N THR A 109 -3.85 -5.68 -14.86
CA THR A 109 -4.44 -6.62 -15.81
C THR A 109 -3.75 -6.49 -17.17
N ALA A 110 -3.80 -7.53 -18.00
CA ALA A 110 -3.23 -7.47 -19.35
C ALA A 110 -3.75 -6.26 -20.15
N ARG A 111 -5.04 -5.93 -19.98
CA ARG A 111 -5.66 -4.73 -20.56
C ARG A 111 -5.05 -3.44 -20.02
N GLY A 112 -4.83 -3.35 -18.71
CA GLY A 112 -4.18 -2.20 -18.07
C GLY A 112 -2.72 -2.02 -18.53
N MET A 113 -1.99 -3.12 -18.71
CA MET A 113 -0.62 -3.11 -19.24
C MET A 113 -0.58 -2.64 -20.69
N PHE A 114 -1.49 -3.14 -21.53
CA PHE A 114 -1.62 -2.72 -22.93
C PHE A 114 -1.94 -1.21 -23.05
N LEU A 115 -2.91 -0.70 -22.28
CA LEU A 115 -3.25 0.71 -22.27
C LEU A 115 -2.08 1.58 -21.79
N SER A 116 -1.38 1.15 -20.74
CA SER A 116 -0.20 1.86 -20.22
C SER A 116 0.92 1.91 -21.27
N PHE A 117 1.16 0.80 -21.97
CA PHE A 117 2.12 0.74 -23.07
C PHE A 117 1.73 1.67 -24.23
N LEU A 118 0.45 1.71 -24.62
CA LEU A 118 -0.04 2.62 -25.67
C LEU A 118 0.15 4.10 -25.29
N THR A 119 -0.11 4.46 -24.02
CA THR A 119 0.16 5.83 -23.54
C THR A 119 1.64 6.17 -23.55
N LEU A 120 2.52 5.18 -23.28
CA LEU A 120 3.96 5.36 -23.36
C LEU A 120 4.41 5.63 -24.80
N LEU A 121 3.92 4.84 -25.76
CA LEU A 121 4.19 5.05 -27.18
C LEU A 121 3.72 6.42 -27.66
N PHE A 122 2.54 6.87 -27.21
CA PHE A 122 2.04 8.21 -27.50
C PHE A 122 2.98 9.30 -26.96
N CYS A 123 3.48 9.16 -25.74
CA CYS A 123 4.45 10.11 -25.17
C CYS A 123 5.76 10.13 -25.96
N VAL A 124 6.26 8.98 -26.40
CA VAL A 124 7.43 8.89 -27.29
C VAL A 124 7.16 9.61 -28.61
N GLY A 125 5.99 9.39 -29.21
CA GLY A 125 5.57 10.08 -30.43
C GLY A 125 5.54 11.60 -30.28
N LEU A 126 5.03 12.11 -29.16
CA LEU A 126 5.07 13.55 -28.85
C LEU A 126 6.50 14.06 -28.76
N VAL A 127 7.38 13.37 -28.04
CA VAL A 127 8.79 13.77 -27.94
C VAL A 127 9.43 13.84 -29.33
N VAL A 128 9.26 12.82 -30.17
CA VAL A 128 9.79 12.78 -31.54
C VAL A 128 9.24 13.93 -32.39
N LEU A 129 7.94 14.18 -32.32
CA LEU A 129 7.30 15.30 -33.01
C LEU A 129 7.91 16.64 -32.58
N PHE A 130 8.07 16.87 -31.27
CA PHE A 130 8.66 18.11 -30.77
C PHE A 130 10.13 18.26 -31.17
N VAL A 131 10.93 17.18 -31.16
CA VAL A 131 12.31 17.18 -31.68
C VAL A 131 12.32 17.65 -33.13
N PHE A 132 11.40 17.14 -33.96
CA PHE A 132 11.31 17.50 -35.36
C PHE A 132 10.90 18.97 -35.58
N LEU A 133 10.14 19.55 -34.64
CA LEU A 133 9.70 20.95 -34.69
C LEU A 133 10.75 21.95 -34.17
N VAL A 134 11.76 21.51 -33.41
CA VAL A 134 12.84 22.37 -32.85
C VAL A 134 13.53 23.27 -33.90
N PRO A 135 13.85 22.81 -35.13
CA PRO A 135 14.50 23.66 -36.13
C PRO A 135 13.63 24.82 -36.62
N TYR A 136 12.31 24.72 -36.51
CA TYR A 136 11.37 25.69 -37.08
C TYR A 136 11.06 26.86 -36.14
N ALA A 137 11.14 26.67 -34.82
CA ALA A 137 10.96 27.75 -33.86
C ALA A 137 11.68 27.48 -32.54
N SER A 138 12.31 28.51 -31.97
CA SER A 138 13.03 28.45 -30.70
C SER A 138 12.13 28.12 -29.50
N ILE A 139 10.84 28.46 -29.57
CA ILE A 139 9.85 28.15 -28.52
C ILE A 139 9.73 26.64 -28.25
N PHE A 140 9.93 25.79 -29.28
CA PHE A 140 9.86 24.33 -29.13
C PHE A 140 11.01 23.74 -28.31
N LYS A 141 12.14 24.45 -28.15
CA LYS A 141 13.25 24.04 -27.27
C LYS A 141 12.86 24.06 -25.79
N VAL A 142 11.96 24.95 -25.41
CA VAL A 142 11.44 25.02 -24.03
C VAL A 142 10.28 24.04 -23.86
N ILE A 143 9.39 23.96 -24.86
CA ILE A 143 8.19 23.12 -24.78
C ILE A 143 8.53 21.62 -24.74
N ILE A 144 9.61 21.18 -25.41
CA ILE A 144 10.01 19.76 -25.42
C ILE A 144 10.38 19.19 -24.03
N VAL A 145 10.73 20.04 -23.06
CA VAL A 145 11.05 19.59 -21.71
C VAL A 145 9.84 18.91 -21.05
N PHE A 146 8.63 19.45 -21.27
CA PHE A 146 7.40 18.91 -20.69
C PHE A 146 7.10 17.46 -21.11
N PRO A 147 7.02 17.10 -22.42
CA PRO A 147 6.77 15.73 -22.83
C PRO A 147 7.90 14.77 -22.44
N ILE A 148 9.16 15.24 -22.35
CA ILE A 148 10.27 14.42 -21.83
C ILE A 148 10.03 14.07 -20.35
N VAL A 149 9.69 15.05 -19.51
CA VAL A 149 9.41 14.81 -18.09
C VAL A 149 8.22 13.85 -17.93
N VAL A 150 7.13 14.06 -18.68
CA VAL A 150 5.97 13.16 -18.67
C VAL A 150 6.35 11.75 -19.11
N LEU A 151 7.16 11.60 -20.18
CA LEU A 151 7.64 10.30 -20.65
C LEU A 151 8.46 9.57 -19.58
N VAL A 152 9.39 10.26 -18.92
CA VAL A 152 10.22 9.68 -17.87
C VAL A 152 9.37 9.20 -16.70
N LEU A 153 8.43 10.03 -16.22
CA LEU A 153 7.53 9.66 -15.12
C LEU A 153 6.65 8.46 -15.49
N ARG A 154 6.13 8.43 -16.72
CA ARG A 154 5.30 7.32 -17.23
C ARG A 154 6.11 6.04 -17.42
N ALA A 155 7.32 6.13 -17.98
CA ALA A 155 8.22 4.99 -18.14
C ALA A 155 8.56 4.38 -16.78
N PHE A 156 8.96 5.21 -15.81
CA PHE A 156 9.26 4.75 -14.46
C PHE A 156 8.06 4.03 -13.82
N GLY A 157 6.85 4.62 -13.91
CA GLY A 157 5.62 3.99 -13.45
C GLY A 157 5.34 2.64 -14.14
N PHE A 158 5.47 2.59 -15.47
CA PHE A 158 5.24 1.39 -16.27
C PHE A 158 6.19 0.26 -15.91
N PHE A 159 7.50 0.51 -15.86
CA PHE A 159 8.48 -0.52 -15.49
C PHE A 159 8.22 -1.07 -14.10
N ARG A 160 7.85 -0.20 -13.16
CA ARG A 160 7.53 -0.60 -11.78
C ARG A 160 6.28 -1.47 -11.71
N GLN A 161 5.26 -1.18 -12.52
CA GLN A 161 4.05 -2.00 -12.61
C GLN A 161 4.29 -3.31 -13.37
N ALA A 162 5.14 -3.28 -14.40
CA ALA A 162 5.53 -4.45 -15.17
C ALA A 162 6.30 -5.45 -14.30
N THR A 163 7.21 -4.99 -13.44
CA THR A 163 7.93 -5.88 -12.50
C THR A 163 7.00 -6.48 -11.46
N SER A 164 6.05 -5.72 -10.92
CA SER A 164 4.99 -6.24 -10.04
C SER A 164 4.15 -7.30 -10.74
N THR A 165 3.68 -7.03 -11.96
CA THR A 165 2.86 -7.98 -12.74
C THR A 165 3.64 -9.23 -13.10
N TRP A 166 4.91 -9.08 -13.49
CA TRP A 166 5.81 -10.19 -13.75
C TRP A 166 6.02 -11.05 -12.51
N THR A 167 6.21 -10.43 -11.34
CA THR A 167 6.37 -11.16 -10.07
C THR A 167 5.09 -11.90 -9.70
N ALA A 168 3.92 -11.27 -9.86
CA ALA A 168 2.64 -11.93 -9.60
C ALA A 168 2.41 -13.15 -10.52
N ALA A 169 2.83 -13.07 -11.80
CA ALA A 169 2.64 -14.13 -12.77
C ALA A 169 3.71 -15.23 -12.73
N PHE A 170 4.98 -14.86 -12.50
CA PHE A 170 6.16 -15.72 -12.69
C PHE A 170 7.16 -15.68 -11.53
N GLY A 171 6.83 -14.99 -10.43
CA GLY A 171 7.66 -14.96 -9.22
C GLY A 171 7.88 -16.34 -8.62
N ALA A 172 8.80 -16.40 -7.65
CA ALA A 172 9.05 -17.60 -6.86
C ALA A 172 7.78 -17.98 -6.09
N SER A 173 7.53 -19.28 -5.92
CA SER A 173 6.35 -19.78 -5.22
C SER A 173 6.65 -20.05 -3.75
N GLY A 174 5.61 -19.86 -2.93
CA GLY A 174 5.64 -20.23 -1.53
C GLY A 174 4.23 -20.34 -0.97
N LYS A 175 4.19 -20.63 0.34
CA LYS A 175 2.96 -20.70 1.13
C LYS A 175 2.90 -19.47 2.02
N GLY A 176 1.86 -18.67 1.89
CA GLY A 176 1.60 -17.51 2.75
C GLY A 176 0.60 -17.88 3.82
N ARG A 177 1.05 -17.93 5.08
CA ARG A 177 0.14 -17.97 6.23
C ARG A 177 -0.39 -16.57 6.49
N ILE A 178 -1.71 -16.42 6.52
CA ILE A 178 -2.35 -15.14 6.80
C ILE A 178 -2.23 -14.87 8.29
N VAL A 179 -1.39 -13.90 8.63
CA VAL A 179 -1.23 -13.46 10.02
C VAL A 179 -2.38 -12.54 10.39
N ARG A 180 -2.73 -11.60 9.49
CA ARG A 180 -3.85 -10.67 9.66
C ARG A 180 -4.44 -10.25 8.32
N CYS A 181 -5.72 -9.96 8.33
CA CYS A 181 -6.45 -9.35 7.21
C CYS A 181 -7.28 -8.19 7.79
N GLY A 182 -7.15 -7.00 7.21
CA GLY A 182 -7.91 -5.81 7.60
C GLY A 182 -8.62 -5.22 6.38
N VAL A 183 -9.93 -4.98 6.50
CA VAL A 183 -10.70 -4.31 5.45
C VAL A 183 -10.45 -2.81 5.55
N VAL A 184 -9.88 -2.23 4.50
CA VAL A 184 -9.61 -0.78 4.41
C VAL A 184 -10.86 -0.05 3.92
N ARG A 185 -11.58 -0.62 2.95
CA ARG A 185 -12.82 -0.05 2.40
C ARG A 185 -13.72 -1.16 1.87
N LYS A 186 -15.02 -1.04 2.14
CA LYS A 186 -16.07 -1.73 1.41
C LYS A 186 -16.49 -0.87 0.22
N LEU A 187 -16.46 -1.42 -0.99
CA LEU A 187 -16.99 -0.79 -2.20
C LEU A 187 -18.44 -1.25 -2.42
N GLU A 188 -19.15 -0.50 -3.25
CA GLU A 188 -20.45 -0.93 -3.78
C GLU A 188 -20.23 -2.18 -4.66
N GLU A 189 -21.15 -3.15 -4.61
CA GLU A 189 -21.08 -4.47 -5.30
C GLU A 189 -20.14 -5.52 -4.67
N ASP A 190 -20.22 -5.74 -3.35
CA ASP A 190 -19.55 -6.85 -2.62
C ASP A 190 -18.01 -6.92 -2.77
N ALA A 191 -17.41 -5.85 -3.27
CA ALA A 191 -15.97 -5.70 -3.44
C ALA A 191 -15.35 -5.01 -2.22
N HIS A 192 -14.19 -5.47 -1.80
CA HIS A 192 -13.47 -4.98 -0.63
C HIS A 192 -12.03 -4.68 -1.01
N ILE A 193 -11.51 -3.56 -0.51
CA ILE A 193 -10.08 -3.32 -0.45
C ILE A 193 -9.62 -3.84 0.91
N ALA A 194 -8.81 -4.90 0.89
CA ALA A 194 -8.27 -5.51 2.09
C ALA A 194 -6.74 -5.48 2.07
N VAL A 195 -6.13 -5.24 3.22
CA VAL A 195 -4.69 -5.40 3.43
C VAL A 195 -4.47 -6.71 4.17
N VAL A 196 -3.69 -7.60 3.56
CA VAL A 196 -3.39 -8.92 4.10
C VAL A 196 -1.91 -8.99 4.42
N HIS A 197 -1.61 -9.32 5.67
CA HIS A 197 -0.25 -9.53 6.15
C HIS A 197 0.05 -11.01 6.17
N PHE A 198 1.09 -11.40 5.44
CA PHE A 198 1.53 -12.77 5.27
C PHE A 198 2.81 -13.05 6.06
N GLU A 199 2.89 -14.26 6.56
CA GLU A 199 4.15 -14.91 6.85
C GLU A 199 4.38 -15.95 5.76
N VAL A 200 5.38 -15.70 4.93
CA VAL A 200 5.67 -16.51 3.74
C VAL A 200 6.73 -17.54 4.08
N THR A 201 6.41 -18.79 3.77
CA THR A 201 7.34 -19.91 3.73
C THR A 201 7.63 -20.25 2.27
N PRO A 202 8.83 -19.90 1.76
CA PRO A 202 9.28 -20.27 0.42
C PRO A 202 9.26 -21.78 0.17
N ASP A 203 8.88 -22.22 -1.04
CA ASP A 203 8.90 -23.65 -1.39
C ASP A 203 10.33 -24.19 -1.56
N ASP A 204 11.32 -23.31 -1.75
CA ASP A 204 12.74 -23.65 -1.87
C ASP A 204 13.41 -23.93 -0.51
N GLY A 205 12.67 -23.87 0.59
CA GLY A 205 13.16 -24.10 1.96
C GLY A 205 13.97 -22.95 2.53
N SER A 206 14.00 -21.80 1.86
CA SER A 206 14.71 -20.63 2.34
C SER A 206 13.97 -19.91 3.48
N GLU A 207 14.66 -19.01 4.20
CA GLU A 207 14.12 -18.38 5.41
C GLU A 207 12.75 -17.73 5.21
N THR A 208 11.89 -17.88 6.22
CA THR A 208 10.59 -17.24 6.25
C THR A 208 10.73 -15.73 6.34
N PHE A 209 9.82 -15.01 5.72
CA PHE A 209 9.76 -13.56 5.78
C PHE A 209 8.31 -13.09 5.89
N GLN A 210 8.14 -11.84 6.30
CA GLN A 210 6.82 -11.23 6.44
C GLN A 210 6.68 -10.08 5.46
N ASP A 211 5.50 -9.97 4.88
CA ASP A 211 5.17 -8.90 3.94
C ASP A 211 3.66 -8.67 3.91
N ALA A 212 3.23 -7.51 3.42
CA ALA A 212 1.82 -7.17 3.26
C ALA A 212 1.46 -6.96 1.80
N GLU A 213 0.27 -7.38 1.42
CA GLU A 213 -0.31 -7.07 0.11
C GLU A 213 -1.65 -6.37 0.30
N THR A 214 -1.91 -5.35 -0.53
CA THR A 214 -3.25 -4.77 -0.64
C THR A 214 -3.96 -5.35 -1.84
N VAL A 215 -5.16 -5.88 -1.63
CA VAL A 215 -5.93 -6.57 -2.66
C VAL A 215 -7.36 -6.10 -2.77
N PHE A 216 -7.88 -6.21 -3.99
CA PHE A 216 -9.29 -6.03 -4.31
C PHE A 216 -9.93 -7.40 -4.38
N VAL A 217 -10.82 -7.70 -3.43
CA VAL A 217 -11.40 -9.03 -3.25
C VAL A 217 -12.91 -8.95 -3.08
N GLY A 218 -13.64 -9.89 -3.67
CA GLY A 218 -15.05 -10.09 -3.36
C GLY A 218 -15.24 -10.81 -2.02
N ASP A 219 -16.47 -10.82 -1.50
CA ASP A 219 -16.83 -11.49 -0.23
C ASP A 219 -16.33 -12.94 -0.13
N GLU A 220 -16.50 -13.74 -1.20
CA GLU A 220 -16.06 -15.16 -1.20
C GLU A 220 -14.54 -15.30 -0.99
N THR A 221 -13.77 -14.37 -1.55
CA THR A 221 -12.31 -14.38 -1.38
C THR A 221 -11.94 -13.85 -0.01
N LEU A 222 -12.65 -12.84 0.50
CA LEU A 222 -12.45 -12.32 1.85
C LEU A 222 -12.64 -13.39 2.93
N GLU A 223 -13.62 -14.29 2.76
CA GLU A 223 -13.81 -15.43 3.68
C GLU A 223 -12.62 -16.41 3.70
N LYS A 224 -11.92 -16.55 2.57
CA LYS A 224 -10.69 -17.37 2.46
C LYS A 224 -9.50 -16.69 3.13
N LEU A 225 -9.54 -15.36 3.30
CA LEU A 225 -8.48 -14.55 3.89
C LEU A 225 -8.55 -14.43 5.43
N LYS A 226 -9.14 -15.41 6.11
CA LYS A 226 -9.18 -15.47 7.57
C LYS A 226 -7.78 -15.71 8.14
N THR A 227 -7.54 -15.16 9.32
CA THR A 227 -6.29 -15.39 10.08
C THR A 227 -6.07 -16.89 10.24
N GLY A 228 -4.83 -17.35 10.06
CA GLY A 228 -4.42 -18.75 10.23
C GLY A 228 -4.51 -19.56 8.93
N ASN A 229 -5.32 -19.14 7.96
CA ASN A 229 -5.38 -19.80 6.67
C ASN A 229 -4.04 -19.67 5.93
N VAL A 230 -3.69 -20.72 5.20
CA VAL A 230 -2.49 -20.78 4.35
C VAL A 230 -2.94 -20.81 2.91
N ILE A 231 -2.41 -19.88 2.10
CA ILE A 231 -2.72 -19.77 0.68
C ILE A 231 -1.44 -19.83 -0.16
N GLY A 232 -1.58 -20.13 -1.44
CA GLY A 232 -0.47 -20.05 -2.39
C GLY A 232 -0.12 -18.59 -2.69
N VAL A 233 1.15 -18.24 -2.56
CA VAL A 233 1.65 -16.90 -2.87
C VAL A 233 2.81 -16.95 -3.86
N ARG A 234 3.04 -15.83 -4.52
CA ARG A 234 4.21 -15.56 -5.35
C ARG A 234 4.99 -14.40 -4.75
N PHE A 235 6.32 -14.44 -4.87
CA PHE A 235 7.13 -13.34 -4.36
C PHE A 235 8.34 -13.04 -5.24
N ASN A 236 8.88 -11.84 -5.10
CA ASN A 236 10.12 -11.47 -5.77
C ASN A 236 11.32 -12.08 -5.05
N ARG A 237 12.41 -12.39 -5.76
CA ARG A 237 13.61 -12.95 -5.13
C ARG A 237 14.25 -12.06 -4.06
N ALA A 238 13.97 -10.76 -4.08
CA ALA A 238 14.39 -9.82 -3.05
C ALA A 238 13.59 -9.92 -1.74
N ARG A 239 12.51 -10.72 -1.69
CA ARG A 239 11.62 -10.93 -0.52
C ARG A 239 11.02 -9.64 0.03
N GLN A 240 10.62 -8.77 -0.88
CA GLN A 240 10.04 -7.47 -0.59
C GLN A 240 8.62 -7.31 -1.11
N HIS A 241 8.17 -8.23 -1.97
CA HIS A 241 6.85 -8.17 -2.59
C HIS A 241 6.25 -9.57 -2.65
N VAL A 242 5.08 -9.71 -2.02
CA VAL A 242 4.25 -10.91 -2.04
C VAL A 242 2.95 -10.62 -2.77
N TYR A 243 2.53 -11.59 -3.57
CA TYR A 243 1.31 -11.56 -4.37
C TYR A 243 0.51 -12.83 -4.17
N MET A 244 -0.79 -12.71 -3.95
CA MET A 244 -1.68 -13.85 -3.90
C MET A 244 -1.81 -14.53 -5.27
N ARG A 245 -1.78 -15.87 -5.26
CA ARG A 245 -2.07 -16.63 -6.47
C ARG A 245 -3.57 -16.60 -6.75
N THR A 246 -3.93 -16.24 -7.98
CA THR A 246 -5.32 -16.30 -8.46
C THR A 246 -5.53 -17.59 -9.27
N PRO A 247 -6.60 -18.37 -9.04
CA PRO A 247 -7.62 -18.20 -8.00
C PRO A 247 -7.08 -18.49 -6.58
N VAL A 248 -7.62 -17.80 -5.58
CA VAL A 248 -7.23 -18.00 -4.16
C VAL A 248 -7.78 -19.33 -3.67
N THR A 249 -6.88 -20.24 -3.32
CA THR A 249 -7.20 -21.54 -2.74
C THR A 249 -6.56 -21.67 -1.36
N VAL A 250 -7.37 -22.13 -0.38
CA VAL A 250 -6.89 -22.41 0.98
C VAL A 250 -6.22 -23.77 0.97
N LEU A 251 -4.91 -23.80 1.19
CA LEU A 251 -4.09 -25.01 1.22
C LEU A 251 -4.14 -25.70 2.58
N ALA A 252 -4.28 -24.92 3.65
CA ALA A 252 -4.50 -25.41 5.00
C ALA A 252 -5.27 -24.34 5.80
N SER A 253 -6.16 -24.75 6.69
CA SER A 253 -6.79 -23.86 7.66
C SER A 253 -6.05 -24.03 8.99
N GLY A 254 -5.45 -22.95 9.49
CA GLY A 254 -4.88 -22.95 10.84
C GLY A 254 -6.01 -22.89 11.86
N THR A 255 -6.12 -23.92 12.70
CA THR A 255 -6.85 -23.85 13.98
C THR A 255 -6.24 -22.84 14.93
#